data_AF-A0A259DHH6-F1
#
_entry.id   AF-A0A259DHH6-F1
#
_cell.length_a   1.000
_cell.length_b   1.000
_cell.length_c   1.000
_cell.angle_alpha   90.00
_cell.angle_beta   90.00
_cell.angle_gamma   90.00
#
_symmetry.space_group_name_H-M   'P 1'
#
loop_
_entity.id
_entity.type
_entity.pdbx_description
1 polymer ?
#
loop_
_entity_poly.entity_id
_entity_poly.type
_entity_poly.pdbx_seq_one_letter_code
_entity_poly.pdbx_strand_id
1 'polypeptide(L)'
;SDARVFAVGDDWQSIYRFAGADIHIMRNFGLTFGGEFGPQKGVHQVVDLGRTFRSVDKIALAARRFILQNPAQIEKSIIPAGEAKGPAIRVVWTQKAASANELHQTLASLPTERAAGGHPCKATSVLLLGRYRHEKPDMDALEQKFPRLSVRFKTIHGAKGLEADHVVILGCSSGKYGFPSEITDDPILTLVSPEGEPFLNAEERRIMYVAMTRAQWTVTLLASEAEPSSFVRELVADPEYGLAISSGSMPEHIPCSECRGRLLPVPARDGKTWYRCEHNLMCSNYLPACSNCGVGMPTVSKSTGMLQCSHCGTDHHECPKCSDGWLVERHGPYSDFFGCVRFPACSGKASKHQITAREAGLVVRLDQNNHSHQPPNSAGQVVGGSWPRRTPTERFDEHSAPSGVRTNPAIGQPGQLEVKRQTTLGKSEGNSVVFIFQEGTVER
;
A
#
# COMPACT_ATOMS: atom_id res chain seq x y z
N SER A 1 22.66 16.95 45.07
CA SER A 1 23.37 16.98 43.78
C SER A 1 22.59 17.83 42.82
N ASP A 2 23.12 18.99 42.39
CA ASP A 2 22.44 19.98 41.54
C ASP A 2 22.45 19.62 40.05
N ALA A 3 22.39 18.32 39.74
CA ALA A 3 22.50 17.85 38.37
C ALA A 3 21.24 18.18 37.58
N ARG A 4 21.38 18.90 36.46
CA ARG A 4 20.28 19.19 35.54
C ARG A 4 20.38 18.27 34.32
N VAL A 5 19.25 17.65 33.97
CA VAL A 5 19.11 16.81 32.78
C VAL A 5 18.54 17.66 31.66
N PHE A 6 19.24 17.70 30.53
CA PHE A 6 18.77 18.36 29.32
C PHE A 6 18.68 17.34 28.19
N ALA A 7 17.55 17.33 27.49
CA ALA A 7 17.25 16.39 26.41
C ALA A 7 16.75 17.10 25.16
N VAL A 8 17.23 16.66 24.00
CA VAL A 8 16.75 17.13 22.68
C VAL A 8 16.34 15.91 21.86
N GLY A 9 15.16 15.97 21.25
CA GLY A 9 14.66 14.96 20.34
C GLY A 9 13.42 15.45 19.58
N ASP A 10 12.91 14.64 18.66
CA ASP A 10 11.65 14.90 17.96
C ASP A 10 10.79 13.64 17.87
N ASP A 11 9.70 13.59 18.66
CA ASP A 11 8.76 12.47 18.70
C ASP A 11 8.08 12.22 17.35
N TRP A 12 7.97 13.23 16.48
CA TRP A 12 7.42 13.07 15.13
C TRP A 12 8.38 12.35 14.18
N GLN A 13 9.68 12.34 14.49
CA GLN A 13 10.73 11.70 13.68
C GLN A 13 11.31 10.42 14.33
N SER A 14 10.84 10.02 15.51
CA SER A 14 11.29 8.79 16.18
C SER A 14 10.77 7.54 15.48
N ILE A 15 11.61 6.88 14.68
CA ILE A 15 11.23 5.74 13.80
C ILE A 15 12.06 4.49 14.06
N TYR A 16 12.79 4.43 15.18
CA TYR A 16 13.74 3.35 15.49
C TYR A 16 13.32 2.55 16.73
N ARG A 17 12.02 2.32 16.92
CA ARG A 17 11.49 1.50 18.04
C ARG A 17 12.13 0.12 18.09
N PHE A 18 12.34 -0.50 16.93
CA PHE A 18 13.01 -1.79 16.80
C PHE A 18 14.46 -1.79 17.32
N ALA A 19 15.10 -0.62 17.40
CA ALA A 19 16.41 -0.44 18.00
C ALA A 19 16.35 -0.05 19.49
N GLY A 20 15.15 -0.09 20.09
CA GLY A 20 14.91 0.24 21.50
C GLY A 20 14.55 1.70 21.77
N ALA A 21 14.25 2.49 20.73
CA ALA A 21 13.82 3.88 20.93
C ALA A 21 12.41 3.93 21.55
N ASP A 22 12.31 4.51 22.74
CA ASP A 22 11.06 4.65 23.45
C ASP A 22 10.56 6.10 23.42
N ILE A 23 9.49 6.33 22.64
CA ILE A 23 8.82 7.63 22.52
C ILE A 23 8.16 8.07 23.84
N HIS A 24 7.83 7.13 24.74
CA HIS A 24 7.23 7.45 26.04
C HIS A 24 8.17 8.27 26.91
N ILE A 25 9.49 8.07 26.79
CA ILE A 25 10.49 8.84 27.54
C ILE A 25 10.39 10.33 27.20
N MET A 26 10.14 10.66 25.93
CA MET A 26 9.97 12.04 25.49
C MET A 26 8.61 12.61 25.92
N ARG A 27 7.53 11.84 25.79
CA ARG A 27 6.17 12.28 26.18
C ARG A 27 6.02 12.48 27.68
N ASN A 28 6.63 11.59 28.46
CA ASN A 28 6.53 11.55 29.91
C ASN A 28 7.82 12.05 30.57
N PHE A 29 8.59 12.92 29.90
CA PHE A 29 9.91 13.37 30.38
C PHE A 29 9.85 13.89 31.82
N GLY A 30 8.82 14.68 32.15
CA GLY A 30 8.60 15.17 33.51
C GLY A 30 8.34 14.08 34.54
N LEU A 31 7.65 13.00 34.18
CA LEU A 31 7.42 11.86 35.07
C LEU A 31 8.68 10.99 35.22
N THR A 32 9.46 10.83 34.15
CA THR A 32 10.63 9.95 34.13
C THR A 32 11.87 10.60 34.75
N PHE A 33 12.11 11.88 34.49
CA PHE A 33 13.32 12.60 34.90
C PHE A 33 13.04 13.85 35.74
N GLY A 34 11.79 14.30 35.81
CA GLY A 34 11.44 15.47 36.62
C GLY A 34 11.68 15.17 38.10
N GLY A 35 12.56 15.95 38.70
CA GLY A 35 12.90 15.82 40.11
C GLY A 35 11.82 16.35 41.03
N GLU A 36 12.14 16.37 42.33
CA GLU A 36 11.33 17.03 43.35
C GLU A 36 11.96 18.39 43.68
N PHE A 37 11.18 19.46 43.58
CA PHE A 37 11.58 20.81 44.01
C PHE A 37 10.59 21.32 45.05
N GLY A 38 10.96 21.18 46.33
CA GLY A 38 10.03 21.42 47.44
C GLY A 38 8.84 20.45 47.38
N PRO A 39 7.58 20.91 47.46
CA PRO A 39 6.40 20.05 47.38
C PRO A 39 6.05 19.59 45.95
N GLN A 40 6.70 20.15 44.92
CA GLN A 40 6.39 19.87 43.52
C GLN A 40 7.23 18.69 43.03
N LYS A 41 6.58 17.67 42.48
CA LYS A 41 7.23 16.52 41.81
C LYS A 41 7.11 16.66 40.29
N GLY A 42 8.06 16.09 39.56
CA GLY A 42 8.03 16.08 38.10
C GLY A 42 8.37 17.42 37.46
N VAL A 43 9.17 18.25 38.15
CA VAL A 43 9.52 19.59 37.67
C VAL A 43 10.35 19.50 36.40
N HIS A 44 9.82 20.03 35.31
CA HIS A 44 10.48 20.09 34.01
C HIS A 44 9.98 21.30 33.21
N GLN A 45 10.72 21.67 32.17
CA GLN A 45 10.32 22.69 31.21
C GLN A 45 10.50 22.14 29.80
N VAL A 46 9.47 22.30 28.96
CA VAL A 46 9.50 21.93 27.54
C VAL A 46 9.60 23.21 26.72
N VAL A 47 10.48 23.22 25.72
CA VAL A 47 10.66 24.34 24.79
C VAL A 47 10.54 23.80 23.37
N ASP A 48 9.50 24.22 22.67
CA ASP A 48 9.24 23.79 21.30
C ASP A 48 9.95 24.69 20.28
N LEU A 49 10.69 24.06 19.37
CA LEU A 49 11.31 24.72 18.22
C LEU A 49 10.36 24.67 17.02
N GLY A 50 9.38 25.58 17.00
CA GLY A 50 8.31 25.54 16.00
C GLY A 50 8.70 25.99 14.59
N ARG A 51 9.80 26.72 14.40
CA ARG A 51 10.16 27.24 13.06
C ARG A 51 10.92 26.19 12.25
N THR A 52 10.33 25.74 11.14
CA THR A 52 11.02 24.92 10.14
C THR A 52 11.66 25.81 9.09
N PHE A 53 12.90 25.50 8.73
CA PHE A 53 13.66 26.21 7.69
C PHE A 53 13.73 25.41 6.38
N ARG A 54 13.05 24.27 6.31
CA ARG A 54 13.14 23.36 5.17
C ARG A 54 11.93 23.44 4.25
N SER A 55 10.76 23.07 4.75
CA SER A 55 9.59 22.83 3.93
C SER A 55 8.67 24.05 3.84
N VAL A 56 8.10 24.26 2.65
CA VAL A 56 7.02 25.23 2.42
C VAL A 56 5.76 24.89 3.23
N ASP A 57 4.91 25.89 3.44
CA ASP A 57 3.66 25.81 4.19
C ASP A 57 2.78 24.61 3.80
N LYS A 58 2.55 24.40 2.50
CA LYS A 58 1.69 23.32 1.99
C LYS A 58 2.21 21.92 2.30
N ILE A 59 3.52 21.76 2.55
CA ILE A 59 4.09 20.49 3.02
C ILE A 59 4.08 20.43 4.54
N ALA A 60 4.58 21.49 5.20
CA ALA A 60 4.75 21.52 6.65
C ALA A 60 3.42 21.39 7.40
N LEU A 61 2.39 22.12 6.97
CA LEU A 61 1.06 22.10 7.57
C LEU A 61 0.32 20.78 7.28
N ALA A 62 0.44 20.26 6.06
CA ALA A 62 -0.13 18.96 5.70
C ALA A 62 0.52 17.83 6.50
N ALA A 63 1.85 17.80 6.60
CA ALA A 63 2.57 16.82 7.40
C ALA A 63 2.21 16.93 8.89
N ARG A 64 2.05 18.15 9.43
CA ARG A 64 1.56 18.40 10.80
C ARG A 64 0.17 17.80 11.01
N ARG A 65 -0.78 18.13 10.13
CA ARG A 65 -2.16 17.62 10.21
C ARG A 65 -2.19 16.10 10.14
N PHE A 66 -1.37 15.52 9.27
CA PHE A 66 -1.25 14.07 9.10
C PHE A 66 -0.68 13.39 10.35
N ILE A 67 0.39 13.92 10.95
CA ILE A 67 0.99 13.28 12.13
C ILE A 67 0.13 13.41 13.39
N LEU A 68 -0.57 14.56 13.54
CA LEU A 68 -1.44 14.85 14.68
C LEU A 68 -2.79 14.12 14.63
N GLN A 69 -3.10 13.36 13.57
CA GLN A 69 -4.20 12.39 13.63
C GLN A 69 -3.98 11.34 14.73
N ASN A 70 -2.72 11.09 15.11
CA ASN A 70 -2.39 10.31 16.30
C ASN A 70 -2.42 11.23 17.54
N PRO A 71 -3.44 11.13 18.43
CA PRO A 71 -3.59 12.00 19.59
C PRO A 71 -2.50 11.78 20.65
N ALA A 72 -1.72 10.70 20.54
CA ALA A 72 -0.60 10.47 21.44
C ALA A 72 0.61 11.37 21.12
N GLN A 73 0.68 11.98 19.93
CA GLN A 73 1.80 12.83 19.54
C GLN A 73 1.80 14.16 20.29
N ILE A 74 3.00 14.66 20.59
CA ILE A 74 3.15 15.98 21.22
C ILE A 74 2.67 17.02 20.22
N GLU A 75 1.70 17.84 20.62
CA GLU A 75 1.24 18.94 19.78
C GLU A 75 2.29 20.05 19.76
N LYS A 76 2.71 20.46 18.57
CA LYS A 76 3.66 21.56 18.37
C LYS A 76 3.11 22.55 17.37
N SER A 77 3.44 23.81 17.55
CA SER A 77 3.21 24.86 16.56
C SER A 77 4.29 24.81 15.49
N ILE A 78 3.92 24.91 14.20
CA ILE A 78 4.89 24.95 13.10
C ILE A 78 4.80 26.28 12.37
N ILE A 79 5.94 26.94 12.18
CA ILE A 79 6.11 28.10 11.31
C ILE A 79 6.90 27.64 10.06
N PRO A 80 6.27 27.60 8.87
CA PRO A 80 6.91 27.14 7.63
C PRO A 80 8.10 27.99 7.17
N ALA A 81 8.93 27.43 6.29
CA ALA A 81 10.10 28.12 5.73
C ALA A 81 9.72 29.19 4.70
N GLY A 82 8.59 29.01 4.02
CA GLY A 82 8.06 29.90 3.00
C GLY A 82 6.68 29.44 2.51
N GLU A 83 6.10 30.22 1.61
CA GLU A 83 4.78 29.97 1.03
C GLU A 83 4.89 29.35 -0.37
N ALA A 84 4.17 28.26 -0.61
CA ALA A 84 4.11 27.63 -1.93
C ALA A 84 3.07 28.34 -2.81
N LYS A 85 3.45 28.65 -4.05
CA LYS A 85 2.56 29.29 -5.05
C LYS A 85 1.43 28.38 -5.56
N GLY A 86 1.47 27.09 -5.24
CA GLY A 86 0.53 26.09 -5.73
C GLY A 86 0.61 24.82 -4.89
N PRO A 87 -0.06 23.74 -5.31
CA PRO A 87 -0.07 22.48 -4.58
C PRO A 87 1.35 21.89 -4.53
N ALA A 88 1.86 21.74 -3.32
CA ALA A 88 3.21 21.21 -3.07
C ALA A 88 3.21 19.68 -2.96
N ILE A 89 2.08 19.07 -2.64
CA ILE A 89 1.94 17.61 -2.56
C ILE A 89 1.16 17.14 -3.79
N ARG A 90 1.73 16.16 -4.49
CA ARG A 90 1.13 15.52 -5.66
C ARG A 90 0.92 14.04 -5.42
N VAL A 91 -0.20 13.51 -5.91
CA VAL A 91 -0.45 12.07 -5.98
C VAL A 91 -0.48 11.67 -7.45
N VAL A 92 0.33 10.67 -7.81
CA VAL A 92 0.38 10.08 -9.14
C VAL A 92 -0.02 8.61 -9.01
N TRP A 93 -1.10 8.25 -9.70
CA TRP A 93 -1.58 6.88 -9.75
C TRP A 93 -0.76 6.07 -10.72
N THR A 94 -0.31 4.90 -10.27
CA THR A 94 0.54 3.98 -11.03
C THR A 94 -0.18 2.66 -11.27
N GLN A 95 -0.05 2.15 -12.48
CA GLN A 95 -0.46 0.80 -12.82
C GLN A 95 0.76 -0.11 -12.64
N LYS A 96 0.59 -1.31 -12.08
CA LYS A 96 1.69 -2.18 -11.57
C LYS A 96 2.75 -2.55 -12.64
N ALA A 97 2.46 -2.34 -13.93
CA ALA A 97 3.37 -2.55 -15.07
C ALA A 97 4.03 -1.26 -15.63
N ALA A 98 3.60 -0.07 -15.18
CA ALA A 98 3.98 1.22 -15.76
C ALA A 98 4.69 2.18 -14.79
N SER A 99 4.98 1.78 -13.54
CA SER A 99 5.55 2.66 -12.50
C SER A 99 6.80 3.45 -12.93
N ALA A 100 7.63 2.88 -13.82
CA ALA A 100 8.78 3.55 -14.41
C ALA A 100 8.38 4.72 -15.34
N ASN A 101 7.30 4.58 -16.11
CA ASN A 101 6.78 5.64 -16.97
C ASN A 101 6.23 6.81 -16.15
N GLU A 102 5.41 6.56 -15.14
CA GLU A 102 4.90 7.61 -14.26
C GLU A 102 6.01 8.31 -13.48
N LEU A 103 7.03 7.56 -13.02
CA LEU A 103 8.23 8.14 -12.43
C LEU A 103 8.97 9.03 -13.44
N HIS A 104 9.18 8.57 -14.67
CA HIS A 104 9.82 9.37 -15.71
C HIS A 104 9.04 10.64 -16.05
N GLN A 105 7.72 10.57 -16.15
CA GLN A 105 6.87 11.73 -16.40
C GLN A 105 6.93 12.72 -15.23
N THR A 106 6.91 12.20 -13.99
CA THR A 106 7.07 13.01 -12.79
C THR A 106 8.40 13.75 -12.83
N LEU A 107 9.51 13.05 -13.07
CA LEU A 107 10.84 13.66 -13.15
C LEU A 107 10.96 14.67 -14.30
N ALA A 108 10.38 14.37 -15.46
CA ALA A 108 10.36 15.27 -16.62
C ALA A 108 9.59 16.58 -16.35
N SER A 109 8.57 16.53 -15.49
CA SER A 109 7.77 17.70 -15.10
C SER A 109 8.44 18.60 -14.07
N LEU A 110 9.53 18.14 -13.43
CA LEU A 110 10.20 18.92 -12.39
C LEU A 110 11.02 20.08 -12.99
N PRO A 111 11.09 21.22 -12.30
CA PRO A 111 11.97 22.33 -12.70
C PRO A 111 13.43 21.87 -12.74
N THR A 112 14.11 22.10 -13.87
CA THR A 112 15.52 21.71 -14.05
C THR A 112 16.51 22.76 -13.57
N GLU A 113 16.05 23.99 -13.29
CA GLU A 113 16.86 25.08 -12.81
C GLU A 113 16.19 25.79 -11.62
N ARG A 114 16.98 26.13 -10.60
CA ARG A 114 16.56 27.05 -9.55
C ARG A 114 16.52 28.46 -10.14
N ALA A 115 15.40 29.16 -10.00
CA ALA A 115 15.35 30.61 -10.19
C ALA A 115 16.14 31.30 -9.07
N ALA A 116 17.47 31.28 -9.16
CA ALA A 116 18.35 31.99 -8.24
C ALA A 116 18.75 33.31 -8.90
N GLY A 117 18.42 34.42 -8.26
CA GLY A 117 18.90 35.75 -8.65
C GLY A 117 20.44 35.78 -8.73
N GLY A 118 20.96 35.66 -9.95
CA GLY A 118 22.34 36.01 -10.31
C GLY A 118 23.46 35.04 -9.91
N HIS A 119 23.18 33.81 -9.46
CA HIS A 119 24.22 32.82 -9.12
C HIS A 119 24.14 31.58 -10.03
N PRO A 120 25.26 30.90 -10.30
CA PRO A 120 25.29 29.74 -11.20
C PRO A 120 24.30 28.66 -10.74
N CYS A 121 23.39 28.26 -11.64
CA CYS A 121 22.31 27.31 -11.39
C CYS A 121 22.87 25.98 -10.87
N LYS A 122 22.70 25.73 -9.57
CA LYS A 122 22.89 24.39 -8.99
C LYS A 122 21.79 23.47 -9.54
N ALA A 123 22.16 22.28 -9.99
CA ALA A 123 21.20 21.27 -10.45
C ALA A 123 20.15 21.01 -9.37
N THR A 124 18.88 20.94 -9.78
CA THR A 124 17.76 20.66 -8.89
C THR A 124 17.94 19.30 -8.23
N SER A 125 17.87 19.25 -6.89
CA SER A 125 18.05 18.02 -6.13
C SER A 125 16.75 17.24 -6.02
N VAL A 126 16.78 15.95 -6.39
CA VAL A 126 15.61 15.07 -6.32
C VAL A 126 15.95 13.83 -5.49
N LEU A 127 15.13 13.56 -4.47
CA LEU A 127 15.29 12.40 -3.61
C LEU A 127 14.15 11.41 -3.82
N LEU A 128 14.49 10.24 -4.34
CA LEU A 128 13.61 9.10 -4.46
C LEU A 128 13.65 8.32 -3.14
N LEU A 129 12.50 8.16 -2.50
CA LEU A 129 12.34 7.46 -1.23
C LEU A 129 11.52 6.20 -1.43
N GLY A 130 12.10 5.04 -1.11
CA GLY A 130 11.38 3.78 -1.01
C GLY A 130 11.24 3.31 0.43
N ARG A 131 10.24 2.46 0.73
CA ARG A 131 10.18 1.79 2.03
C ARG A 131 11.30 0.75 2.14
N TYR A 132 11.55 0.03 1.05
CA TYR A 132 12.56 -1.02 0.94
C TYR A 132 13.54 -0.79 -0.20
N ARG A 133 14.70 -1.46 -0.12
CA ARG A 133 15.76 -1.34 -1.15
C ARG A 133 15.36 -1.93 -2.51
N HIS A 134 14.44 -2.89 -2.55
CA HIS A 134 13.98 -3.51 -3.80
C HIS A 134 13.09 -2.59 -4.64
N GLU A 135 12.63 -1.47 -4.09
CA GLU A 135 11.93 -0.41 -4.82
C GLU A 135 12.90 0.54 -5.55
N LYS A 136 14.22 0.33 -5.39
CA LYS A 136 15.24 1.16 -6.05
C LYS A 136 15.06 1.04 -7.58
N PRO A 137 14.79 2.14 -8.30
CA PRO A 137 14.74 2.12 -9.76
C PRO A 137 16.15 2.00 -10.35
N ASP A 138 16.21 1.81 -11.67
CA ASP A 138 17.46 1.89 -12.42
C ASP A 138 18.01 3.32 -12.39
N MET A 139 18.94 3.58 -11.47
CA MET A 139 19.50 4.91 -11.26
C MET A 139 20.37 5.35 -12.44
N ASP A 140 21.10 4.43 -13.07
CA ASP A 140 21.98 4.76 -14.19
C ASP A 140 21.16 5.24 -15.39
N ALA A 141 20.04 4.56 -15.66
CA ALA A 141 19.08 4.99 -16.68
C ALA A 141 18.46 6.36 -16.37
N LEU A 142 18.16 6.65 -15.10
CA LEU A 142 17.60 7.94 -14.68
C LEU A 142 18.62 9.08 -14.80
N GLU A 143 19.87 8.85 -14.37
CA GLU A 143 20.94 9.84 -14.45
C GLU A 143 21.28 10.18 -15.91
N GLN A 144 21.31 9.19 -16.79
CA GLN A 144 21.49 9.40 -18.23
C GLN A 144 20.33 10.18 -18.87
N LYS A 145 19.09 9.87 -18.48
CA LYS A 145 17.89 10.49 -19.05
C LYS A 145 17.63 11.91 -18.54
N PHE A 146 18.01 12.21 -17.30
CA PHE A 146 17.76 13.49 -16.65
C PHE A 146 19.06 14.15 -16.13
N PRO A 147 20.03 14.51 -16.98
CA PRO A 147 21.34 15.00 -16.57
C PRO A 147 21.31 16.37 -15.85
N ARG A 148 20.19 17.08 -15.93
CA ARG A 148 19.98 18.37 -15.23
C ARG A 148 19.42 18.20 -13.81
N LEU A 149 19.06 16.98 -13.42
CA LEU A 149 18.56 16.65 -12.09
C LEU A 149 19.62 15.87 -11.32
N SER A 150 19.87 16.24 -10.06
CA SER A 150 20.67 15.43 -9.15
C SER A 150 19.75 14.42 -8.44
N VAL A 151 19.51 13.27 -9.07
CA VAL A 151 18.61 12.23 -8.54
C VAL A 151 19.37 11.29 -7.59
N ARG A 152 18.82 11.04 -6.40
CA ARG A 152 19.37 10.07 -5.43
C ARG A 152 18.27 9.15 -4.91
N PHE A 153 18.59 7.89 -4.65
CA PHE A 153 17.67 6.97 -3.97
C PHE A 153 18.15 6.65 -2.55
N LYS A 154 17.22 6.67 -1.59
CA LYS A 154 17.42 6.20 -0.21
C LYS A 154 16.17 5.47 0.28
N THR A 155 16.33 4.59 1.25
CA THR A 155 15.18 4.14 2.05
C THR A 155 14.75 5.28 2.98
N ILE A 156 13.47 5.32 3.37
CA ILE A 156 12.98 6.39 4.26
C ILE A 156 13.77 6.45 5.57
N HIS A 157 14.11 5.29 6.15
CA HIS A 157 14.96 5.19 7.35
C HIS A 157 16.35 5.81 7.11
N GLY A 158 17.00 5.46 6.00
CA GLY A 158 18.31 5.97 5.62
C GLY A 158 18.30 7.42 5.12
N ALA A 159 17.13 8.03 4.97
CA ALA A 159 16.98 9.43 4.57
C ALA A 159 16.81 10.40 5.75
N LYS A 160 16.78 9.89 6.99
CA LYS A 160 16.71 10.74 8.19
C LYS A 160 17.88 11.73 8.21
N GLY A 161 17.56 13.01 8.39
CA GLY A 161 18.55 14.10 8.37
C GLY A 161 18.95 14.60 6.98
N LEU A 162 18.56 13.92 5.90
CA LEU A 162 18.76 14.41 4.53
C LEU A 162 17.63 15.37 4.11
N GLU A 163 17.84 16.08 3.01
CA GLU A 163 16.84 16.94 2.37
C GLU A 163 17.11 17.10 0.87
N ALA A 164 16.05 17.43 0.13
CA ALA A 164 16.11 17.71 -1.31
C ALA A 164 15.05 18.74 -1.73
N ASP A 165 15.23 19.37 -2.89
CA ASP A 165 14.27 20.31 -3.47
C ASP A 165 12.91 19.62 -3.71
N HIS A 166 12.97 18.43 -4.33
CA HIS A 166 11.80 17.60 -4.61
C HIS A 166 12.01 16.19 -4.06
N VAL A 167 10.95 15.62 -3.49
CA VAL A 167 10.93 14.23 -3.03
C VAL A 167 9.88 13.46 -3.79
N VAL A 168 10.23 12.25 -4.23
CA VAL A 168 9.28 11.30 -4.82
C VAL A 168 9.26 10.06 -3.92
N ILE A 169 8.11 9.79 -3.29
CA ILE A 169 7.90 8.60 -2.48
C ILE A 169 7.36 7.50 -3.39
N LEU A 170 8.12 6.42 -3.48
CA LEU A 170 7.82 5.24 -4.27
C LEU A 170 6.99 4.26 -3.45
N GLY A 171 6.26 3.37 -4.13
CA GLY A 171 5.63 2.23 -3.48
C GLY A 171 4.52 2.58 -2.48
N CYS A 172 3.76 3.67 -2.69
CA CYS A 172 2.63 4.02 -1.83
C CYS A 172 1.40 3.12 -2.10
N SER A 173 1.56 1.82 -1.84
CA SER A 173 0.52 0.78 -1.99
C SER A 173 0.19 0.09 -0.66
N SER A 174 -0.93 -0.61 -0.58
CA SER A 174 -1.25 -1.53 0.52
C SER A 174 -0.55 -2.89 0.36
N GLY A 175 -0.66 -3.75 1.37
CA GLY A 175 -0.13 -5.10 1.39
C GLY A 175 1.13 -5.26 2.25
N LYS A 176 1.66 -6.50 2.30
CA LYS A 176 2.79 -6.89 3.16
C LYS A 176 3.98 -5.93 3.05
N TYR A 177 4.45 -5.64 1.83
CA TYR A 177 5.56 -4.70 1.58
C TYR A 177 5.07 -3.30 1.19
N GLY A 178 3.83 -2.96 1.55
CA GLY A 178 3.23 -1.67 1.29
C GLY A 178 3.73 -0.57 2.22
N PHE A 179 3.09 0.58 2.12
CA PHE A 179 3.31 1.72 3.00
C PHE A 179 1.97 2.30 3.43
N PRO A 180 1.47 2.02 4.65
CA PRO A 180 2.14 1.35 5.77
C PRO A 180 2.49 -0.11 5.51
N SER A 181 3.59 -0.57 6.10
CA SER A 181 3.95 -1.99 6.13
C SER A 181 2.95 -2.79 6.95
N GLU A 182 2.44 -3.89 6.38
CA GLU A 182 1.53 -4.83 7.05
C GLU A 182 2.29 -6.07 7.59
N ILE A 183 3.63 -6.07 7.52
CA ILE A 183 4.44 -7.12 8.15
C ILE A 183 4.27 -7.04 9.67
N THR A 184 3.85 -8.16 10.26
CA THR A 184 3.85 -8.34 11.70
C THR A 184 5.26 -8.64 12.20
N ASP A 185 5.69 -7.97 13.26
CA ASP A 185 6.95 -8.25 13.93
C ASP A 185 6.92 -9.65 14.59
N ASP A 186 8.12 -10.21 14.78
CA ASP A 186 8.27 -11.45 15.55
C ASP A 186 7.81 -11.24 17.00
N PRO A 187 7.00 -12.15 17.59
CA PRO A 187 6.58 -12.04 18.99
C PRO A 187 7.72 -11.85 19.99
N ILE A 188 8.92 -12.37 19.69
CA ILE A 188 10.11 -12.20 20.52
C ILE A 188 10.55 -10.73 20.55
N LEU A 189 10.46 -10.02 19.42
CA LEU A 189 10.81 -8.60 19.37
C LEU A 189 9.87 -7.77 20.22
N THR A 190 8.61 -8.19 20.40
CA THR A 190 7.67 -7.51 21.30
C THR A 190 8.13 -7.55 22.76
N LEU A 191 8.83 -8.60 23.21
CA LEU A 191 9.32 -8.72 24.59
C LEU A 191 10.44 -7.74 24.94
N VAL A 192 11.22 -7.33 23.94
CA VAL A 192 12.40 -6.47 24.10
C VAL A 192 12.22 -5.06 23.55
N SER A 193 11.12 -4.83 22.82
CA SER A 193 10.76 -3.50 22.31
C SER A 193 9.95 -2.73 23.35
N PRO A 194 10.04 -1.39 23.37
CA PRO A 194 9.19 -0.54 24.22
C PRO A 194 7.68 -0.82 24.00
N GLU A 195 6.78 -0.30 24.83
CA GLU A 195 5.33 -0.48 24.59
C GLU A 195 4.87 0.24 23.31
N GLY A 196 4.01 -0.41 22.54
CA GLY A 196 3.45 0.15 21.30
C GLY A 196 2.48 1.28 21.60
N GLU A 197 2.35 2.22 20.68
CA GLU A 197 1.35 3.27 20.82
C GLU A 197 -0.06 2.75 20.50
N PRO A 198 -1.10 3.25 21.19
CA PRO A 198 -2.48 2.82 21.00
C PRO A 198 -3.12 3.39 19.72
N PHE A 199 -2.34 3.68 18.69
CA PHE A 199 -2.80 4.23 17.42
C PHE A 199 -2.34 3.37 16.25
N LEU A 200 -3.26 3.08 15.34
CA LEU A 200 -3.02 2.20 14.21
C LEU A 200 -1.87 2.73 13.34
N ASN A 201 -0.86 1.88 13.11
CA ASN A 201 0.31 2.20 12.28
C ASN A 201 1.04 3.48 12.74
N ALA A 202 1.08 3.77 14.05
CA ALA A 202 1.69 5.00 14.59
C ALA A 202 3.13 5.23 14.12
N GLU A 203 3.96 4.18 14.12
CA GLU A 203 5.34 4.25 13.64
C GLU A 203 5.42 4.51 12.12
N GLU A 204 4.65 3.77 11.32
CA GLU A 204 4.59 3.98 9.87
C GLU A 204 4.06 5.38 9.52
N ARG A 205 3.18 5.97 10.34
CA ARG A 205 2.74 7.36 10.20
C ARG A 205 3.91 8.34 10.40
N ARG A 206 4.78 8.10 11.39
CA ARG A 206 6.03 8.88 11.56
C ARG A 206 6.99 8.67 10.40
N ILE A 207 7.10 7.46 9.86
CA ILE A 207 7.90 7.18 8.67
C ILE A 207 7.38 8.01 7.47
N MET A 208 6.07 8.10 7.27
CA MET A 208 5.47 8.95 6.23
C MET A 208 5.71 10.44 6.50
N TYR A 209 5.57 10.89 7.74
CA TYR A 209 5.93 12.26 8.14
C TYR A 209 7.39 12.59 7.81
N VAL A 210 8.33 11.70 8.15
CA VAL A 210 9.75 11.86 7.83
C VAL A 210 9.94 11.99 6.33
N ALA A 211 9.31 11.12 5.53
CA ALA A 211 9.42 11.13 4.08
C ALA A 211 8.88 12.43 3.46
N MET A 212 7.69 12.90 3.87
CA MET A 212 7.11 14.15 3.39
C MET A 212 7.99 15.37 3.74
N THR A 213 8.53 15.40 4.96
CA THR A 213 9.36 16.50 5.46
C THR A 213 10.81 16.47 5.00
N ARG A 214 11.19 15.57 4.09
CA ARG A 214 12.49 15.63 3.39
C ARG A 214 12.49 16.64 2.25
N ALA A 215 11.31 17.04 1.75
CA ALA A 215 11.18 17.98 0.64
C ALA A 215 11.20 19.43 1.10
N GLN A 216 11.85 20.28 0.29
CA GLN A 216 11.76 21.73 0.44
C GLN A 216 10.54 22.29 -0.30
N TRP A 217 10.35 21.92 -1.57
CA TRP A 217 9.35 22.55 -2.45
C TRP A 217 8.19 21.64 -2.81
N THR A 218 8.43 20.39 -3.21
CA THR A 218 7.34 19.47 -3.60
C THR A 218 7.57 18.03 -3.17
N VAL A 219 6.50 17.37 -2.77
CA VAL A 219 6.44 15.91 -2.53
C VAL A 219 5.54 15.29 -3.58
N THR A 220 5.95 14.18 -4.19
CA THR A 220 5.09 13.39 -5.08
C THR A 220 4.97 11.96 -4.55
N LEU A 221 3.75 11.47 -4.39
CA LEU A 221 3.43 10.11 -3.93
C LEU A 221 3.07 9.25 -5.15
N LEU A 222 3.87 8.23 -5.46
CA LEU A 222 3.53 7.23 -6.48
C LEU A 222 2.71 6.13 -5.82
N ALA A 223 1.40 6.19 -6.01
CA ALA A 223 0.44 5.29 -5.37
C ALA A 223 -0.08 4.25 -6.37
N SER A 224 -0.28 3.01 -5.91
CA SER A 224 -0.92 2.01 -6.77
C SER A 224 -2.38 2.35 -6.97
N GLU A 225 -2.83 2.37 -8.22
CA GLU A 225 -4.25 2.51 -8.56
C GLU A 225 -5.06 1.31 -8.05
N ALA A 226 -4.49 0.11 -8.19
CA ALA A 226 -5.10 -1.14 -7.75
C ALA A 226 -5.24 -1.21 -6.23
N GLU A 227 -4.12 -1.01 -5.54
CA GLU A 227 -3.95 -1.28 -4.12
C GLU A 227 -3.44 -0.01 -3.43
N PRO A 228 -4.21 1.09 -3.38
CA PRO A 228 -3.72 2.36 -2.86
C PRO A 228 -3.45 2.26 -1.37
N SER A 229 -2.33 2.82 -0.92
CA SER A 229 -1.98 2.97 0.49
C SER A 229 -3.12 3.58 1.30
N SER A 230 -3.34 3.10 2.52
CA SER A 230 -4.31 3.70 3.46
C SER A 230 -3.98 5.15 3.77
N PHE A 231 -2.70 5.52 3.85
CA PHE A 231 -2.26 6.91 4.02
C PHE A 231 -2.59 7.76 2.80
N VAL A 232 -2.39 7.25 1.59
CA VAL A 232 -2.79 7.99 0.37
C VAL A 232 -4.30 8.18 0.32
N ARG A 233 -5.10 7.16 0.69
CA ARG A 233 -6.56 7.28 0.77
C ARG A 233 -6.98 8.35 1.78
N GLU A 234 -6.36 8.40 2.95
CA GLU A 234 -6.60 9.42 3.98
C GLU A 234 -6.29 10.83 3.44
N LEU A 235 -5.12 11.00 2.81
CA LEU A 235 -4.71 12.29 2.25
C LEU A 235 -5.65 12.75 1.13
N VAL A 236 -6.10 11.84 0.27
CA VAL A 236 -7.03 12.15 -0.84
C VAL A 236 -8.45 12.45 -0.35
N ALA A 237 -8.88 11.83 0.74
CA ALA A 237 -10.22 12.00 1.28
C ALA A 237 -10.44 13.37 1.94
N ASP A 238 -9.38 14.02 2.44
CA ASP A 238 -9.46 15.30 3.12
C ASP A 238 -8.89 16.44 2.24
N PRO A 239 -9.74 17.36 1.75
CA PRO A 239 -9.30 18.45 0.87
C PRO A 239 -8.38 19.46 1.56
N GLU A 240 -8.34 19.51 2.90
CA GLU A 240 -7.45 20.41 3.65
C GLU A 240 -5.96 20.12 3.40
N TYR A 241 -5.61 18.90 2.97
CA TYR A 241 -4.24 18.57 2.58
C TYR A 241 -3.77 19.27 1.29
N GLY A 242 -4.68 19.86 0.51
CA GLY A 242 -4.33 20.69 -0.66
C GLY A 242 -3.57 19.94 -1.75
N LEU A 243 -3.92 18.67 -1.99
CA LEU A 243 -3.24 17.81 -2.95
C LEU A 243 -3.54 18.19 -4.41
N ALA A 244 -2.54 18.02 -5.28
CA ALA A 244 -2.77 17.91 -6.72
C ALA A 244 -2.75 16.44 -7.15
N ILE A 245 -3.83 15.97 -7.75
CA ILE A 245 -3.94 14.61 -8.27
C ILE A 245 -3.70 14.68 -9.78
N SER A 246 -2.70 13.95 -10.29
CA SER A 246 -2.46 13.89 -11.74
C SER A 246 -3.65 13.21 -12.43
N SER A 247 -4.06 13.72 -13.60
CA SER A 247 -5.17 13.28 -14.46
C SER A 247 -5.41 11.77 -14.45
N GLY A 248 -6.18 11.33 -13.48
CA GLY A 248 -6.49 9.95 -13.15
C GLY A 248 -7.39 10.07 -11.94
N SER A 249 -8.68 9.82 -12.12
CA SER A 249 -9.60 9.72 -11.00
C SER A 249 -9.08 8.62 -10.06
N MET A 250 -9.32 8.74 -8.75
CA MET A 250 -9.34 7.52 -7.92
C MET A 250 -10.20 6.52 -8.71
N PRO A 251 -9.67 5.36 -9.11
CA PRO A 251 -10.41 4.43 -9.95
C PRO A 251 -11.74 4.21 -9.27
N GLU A 252 -12.86 4.42 -9.98
CA GLU A 252 -14.16 4.02 -9.46
C GLU A 252 -13.99 2.55 -9.07
N HIS A 253 -13.98 2.29 -7.76
CA HIS A 253 -13.63 0.97 -7.27
C HIS A 253 -14.68 0.01 -7.82
N ILE A 254 -14.24 -0.91 -8.66
CA ILE A 254 -15.13 -1.92 -9.24
C ILE A 254 -15.61 -2.78 -8.05
N PRO A 255 -16.89 -2.74 -7.68
CA PRO A 255 -17.37 -3.48 -6.54
C PRO A 255 -17.38 -4.97 -6.86
N CYS A 256 -16.92 -5.77 -5.91
CA CYS A 256 -17.08 -7.22 -5.93
C CYS A 256 -18.54 -7.56 -5.60
N SER A 257 -19.25 -8.23 -6.49
CA SER A 257 -20.65 -8.65 -6.24
C SER A 257 -20.80 -9.69 -5.15
N GLU A 258 -19.75 -10.44 -4.80
CA GLU A 258 -19.87 -11.50 -3.78
C GLU A 258 -19.82 -10.93 -2.36
N CYS A 259 -18.89 -10.01 -2.07
CA CYS A 259 -18.68 -9.49 -0.72
C CYS A 259 -18.78 -7.97 -0.61
N ARG A 260 -19.12 -7.27 -1.70
CA ARG A 260 -19.13 -5.79 -1.81
C ARG A 260 -17.79 -5.10 -1.53
N GLY A 261 -16.70 -5.87 -1.48
CA GLY A 261 -15.34 -5.35 -1.45
C GLY A 261 -14.93 -4.81 -2.82
N ARG A 262 -13.66 -4.50 -3.01
CA ARG A 262 -13.11 -3.95 -4.25
C ARG A 262 -12.45 -5.03 -5.10
N LEU A 263 -12.63 -4.99 -6.41
CA LEU A 263 -11.90 -5.81 -7.37
C LEU A 263 -10.61 -5.09 -7.79
N LEU A 264 -9.47 -5.73 -7.51
CA LEU A 264 -8.13 -5.22 -7.72
C LEU A 264 -7.54 -5.81 -9.01
N PRO A 265 -7.01 -5.01 -9.94
CA PRO A 265 -6.30 -5.52 -11.10
C PRO A 265 -4.95 -6.15 -10.71
N VAL A 266 -4.70 -7.35 -11.23
CA VAL A 266 -3.53 -8.20 -11.04
C VAL A 266 -3.00 -8.54 -12.43
N PRO A 267 -1.88 -7.93 -12.86
CA PRO A 267 -1.27 -8.28 -14.14
C PRO A 267 -0.73 -9.72 -14.08
N ALA A 268 -1.02 -10.49 -15.12
CA ALA A 268 -0.49 -11.82 -15.35
C ALA A 268 0.77 -11.76 -16.24
N ARG A 269 1.54 -12.85 -16.23
CA ARG A 269 2.81 -12.97 -16.98
C ARG A 269 2.62 -12.90 -18.51
N ASP A 270 1.42 -13.19 -18.99
CA ASP A 270 1.04 -13.15 -20.40
C ASP A 270 0.64 -11.73 -20.87
N GLY A 271 0.76 -10.73 -20.01
CA GLY A 271 0.41 -9.33 -20.30
C GLY A 271 -1.07 -9.00 -20.12
N LYS A 272 -1.92 -9.99 -19.76
CA LYS A 272 -3.34 -9.75 -19.45
C LYS A 272 -3.50 -9.32 -18.00
N THR A 273 -4.55 -8.56 -17.71
CA THR A 273 -4.96 -8.21 -16.36
C THR A 273 -6.06 -9.14 -15.89
N TRP A 274 -6.04 -9.49 -14.61
CA TRP A 274 -7.11 -10.20 -13.93
C TRP A 274 -7.59 -9.39 -12.75
N TYR A 275 -8.86 -9.48 -12.39
CA TYR A 275 -9.44 -8.75 -11.28
C TYR A 275 -9.74 -9.70 -10.13
N ARG A 276 -9.12 -9.48 -8.98
CA ARG A 276 -9.29 -10.29 -7.77
C ARG A 276 -9.91 -9.45 -6.66
N CYS A 277 -10.84 -10.01 -5.90
CA CYS A 277 -11.37 -9.33 -4.73
C CYS A 277 -10.28 -8.99 -3.69
N GLU A 278 -10.37 -7.82 -3.07
CA GLU A 278 -9.45 -7.38 -2.01
C GLU A 278 -9.51 -8.30 -0.78
N HIS A 279 -10.70 -8.82 -0.45
CA HIS A 279 -10.90 -9.83 0.60
C HIS A 279 -10.51 -11.25 0.14
N ASN A 280 -9.41 -11.44 -0.59
CA ASN A 280 -9.06 -12.70 -1.24
C ASN A 280 -8.92 -13.92 -0.30
N LEU A 281 -8.74 -13.70 1.00
CA LEU A 281 -8.72 -14.76 2.01
C LEU A 281 -10.12 -15.32 2.33
N MET A 282 -11.17 -14.53 2.09
CA MET A 282 -12.56 -14.88 2.40
C MET A 282 -13.49 -14.89 1.19
N CYS A 283 -13.13 -14.19 0.11
CA CYS A 283 -13.89 -14.06 -1.12
C CYS A 283 -13.03 -14.52 -2.29
N SER A 284 -13.51 -15.56 -2.98
CA SER A 284 -12.82 -16.18 -4.13
C SER A 284 -13.21 -15.54 -5.46
N ASN A 285 -13.89 -14.38 -5.46
CA ASN A 285 -14.29 -13.72 -6.69
C ASN A 285 -13.05 -13.29 -7.50
N TYR A 286 -13.02 -13.76 -8.74
CA TYR A 286 -11.93 -13.57 -9.67
C TYR A 286 -12.49 -13.49 -11.09
N LEU A 287 -12.15 -12.41 -11.81
CA LEU A 287 -12.68 -12.10 -13.13
C LEU A 287 -11.53 -11.83 -14.11
N PRO A 288 -11.61 -12.28 -15.37
CA PRO A 288 -10.65 -11.87 -16.40
C PRO A 288 -10.84 -10.39 -16.77
N ALA A 289 -9.83 -9.74 -17.34
CA ALA A 289 -10.04 -8.47 -18.03
C ALA A 289 -10.87 -8.65 -19.32
N CYS A 290 -11.23 -7.52 -19.93
CA CYS A 290 -11.90 -7.40 -21.21
C CYS A 290 -11.25 -8.31 -22.27
N SER A 291 -12.07 -9.09 -22.98
CA SER A 291 -11.60 -10.02 -24.00
C SER A 291 -10.98 -9.34 -25.23
N ASN A 292 -11.25 -8.05 -25.45
CA ASN A 292 -10.71 -7.28 -26.58
C ASN A 292 -9.32 -6.69 -26.27
N CYS A 293 -9.17 -5.91 -25.19
CA CYS A 293 -7.90 -5.26 -24.85
C CYS A 293 -7.03 -6.05 -23.87
N GLY A 294 -7.58 -7.02 -23.13
CA GLY A 294 -6.86 -7.76 -22.11
C GLY A 294 -6.47 -6.97 -20.87
N VAL A 295 -6.83 -5.68 -20.77
CA VAL A 295 -6.41 -4.79 -19.67
C VAL A 295 -7.59 -4.26 -18.86
N GLY A 296 -8.59 -3.64 -19.50
CA GLY A 296 -9.68 -2.96 -18.80
C GLY A 296 -10.80 -3.88 -18.31
N MET A 297 -11.67 -3.35 -17.45
CA MET A 297 -12.84 -4.07 -16.92
C MET A 297 -14.11 -3.59 -17.63
N PRO A 298 -14.96 -4.49 -18.14
CA PRO A 298 -16.32 -4.13 -18.54
C PRO A 298 -17.16 -3.74 -17.33
N THR A 299 -17.66 -2.50 -17.30
CA THR A 299 -18.56 -1.97 -16.27
C THR A 299 -19.79 -1.35 -16.91
N VAL A 300 -20.89 -1.22 -16.16
CA VAL A 300 -22.13 -0.65 -16.70
C VAL A 300 -21.90 0.81 -17.07
N SER A 301 -22.03 1.12 -18.36
CA SER A 301 -21.89 2.49 -18.86
C SER A 301 -23.15 3.30 -18.56
N LYS A 302 -22.97 4.49 -17.96
CA LYS A 302 -24.09 5.40 -17.63
C LYS A 302 -24.82 5.93 -18.88
N SER A 303 -24.16 5.94 -20.03
CA SER A 303 -24.70 6.47 -21.29
C SER A 303 -25.51 5.46 -22.09
N THR A 304 -25.05 4.20 -22.15
CA THR A 304 -25.66 3.15 -22.97
C THR A 304 -26.43 2.11 -22.15
N GLY A 305 -26.18 2.02 -20.84
CA GLY A 305 -26.74 0.97 -19.97
C GLY A 305 -26.16 -0.42 -20.25
N MET A 306 -25.22 -0.56 -21.19
CA MET A 306 -24.52 -1.81 -21.50
C MET A 306 -23.17 -1.87 -20.78
N LEU A 307 -22.59 -3.07 -20.65
CA LEU A 307 -21.24 -3.23 -20.12
C LEU A 307 -20.23 -2.71 -21.14
N GLN A 308 -19.50 -1.65 -20.81
CA GLN A 308 -18.47 -1.08 -21.67
C GLN A 308 -17.11 -1.21 -21.00
N CYS A 309 -16.08 -1.59 -21.76
CA CYS A 309 -14.72 -1.68 -21.23
C CYS A 309 -14.17 -0.29 -20.87
N SER A 310 -13.70 -0.13 -19.63
CA SER A 310 -13.10 1.11 -19.14
C SER A 310 -11.83 1.56 -19.88
N HIS A 311 -11.15 0.65 -20.59
CA HIS A 311 -9.89 0.93 -21.28
C HIS A 311 -10.05 1.11 -22.80
N CYS A 312 -10.76 0.20 -23.48
CA CYS A 312 -10.90 0.25 -24.94
C CYS A 312 -12.30 0.63 -25.44
N GLY A 313 -13.26 0.87 -24.54
CA GLY A 313 -14.62 1.29 -24.91
C GLY A 313 -15.46 0.23 -25.62
N THR A 314 -14.99 -1.02 -25.71
CA THR A 314 -15.72 -2.12 -26.34
C THR A 314 -16.91 -2.55 -25.50
N ASP A 315 -18.06 -2.72 -26.14
CA ASP A 315 -19.29 -3.18 -25.50
C ASP A 315 -19.31 -4.70 -25.31
N HIS A 316 -19.92 -5.11 -24.22
CA HIS A 316 -20.07 -6.50 -23.79
C HIS A 316 -21.50 -6.77 -23.34
N HIS A 317 -21.94 -8.00 -23.57
CA HIS A 317 -23.28 -8.44 -23.19
C HIS A 317 -23.29 -9.00 -21.76
N GLU A 318 -24.22 -8.55 -20.93
CA GLU A 318 -24.40 -9.07 -19.57
C GLU A 318 -24.76 -10.55 -19.56
N CYS A 319 -24.22 -11.28 -18.59
CA CYS A 319 -24.58 -12.67 -18.36
C CYS A 319 -26.02 -12.75 -17.80
N PRO A 320 -26.91 -13.56 -18.39
CA PRO A 320 -28.29 -13.69 -17.90
C PRO A 320 -28.41 -14.43 -16.55
N LYS A 321 -27.31 -15.01 -16.04
CA LYS A 321 -27.32 -15.81 -14.80
C LYS A 321 -26.59 -15.16 -13.62
N CYS A 322 -25.68 -14.21 -13.84
CA CYS A 322 -24.92 -13.58 -12.76
C CYS A 322 -24.68 -12.10 -13.06
N SER A 323 -24.64 -11.28 -12.01
CA SER A 323 -24.44 -9.83 -12.08
C SER A 323 -23.05 -9.39 -12.54
N ASP A 324 -22.02 -10.20 -12.30
CA ASP A 324 -20.61 -9.85 -12.57
C ASP A 324 -20.08 -10.30 -13.92
N GLY A 325 -20.77 -11.28 -14.52
CA GLY A 325 -20.27 -11.93 -15.71
C GLY A 325 -20.74 -11.19 -16.95
N TRP A 326 -19.87 -11.08 -17.94
CA TRP A 326 -20.27 -10.82 -19.31
C TRP A 326 -20.07 -12.07 -20.16
N LEU A 327 -20.67 -12.03 -21.33
CA LEU A 327 -20.62 -13.07 -22.32
C LEU A 327 -19.45 -12.87 -23.27
N VAL A 328 -18.73 -13.95 -23.53
CA VAL A 328 -17.67 -14.04 -24.53
C VAL A 328 -17.94 -15.20 -25.47
N GLU A 329 -17.56 -15.06 -26.74
CA GLU A 329 -17.73 -16.11 -27.74
C GLU A 329 -16.84 -17.32 -27.39
N ARG A 330 -17.42 -18.52 -27.50
CA ARG A 330 -16.78 -19.80 -27.23
C ARG A 330 -17.17 -20.79 -28.32
N HIS A 331 -16.21 -21.62 -28.71
CA HIS A 331 -16.43 -22.67 -29.70
C HIS A 331 -16.86 -23.96 -29.01
N GLY A 332 -18.02 -24.49 -29.40
CA GLY A 332 -18.54 -25.77 -28.95
C GLY A 332 -18.47 -26.84 -30.04
N PRO A 333 -18.75 -28.13 -29.71
CA PRO A 333 -18.73 -29.22 -30.70
C PRO A 333 -19.77 -29.07 -31.82
N TYR A 334 -20.86 -28.36 -31.57
CA TYR A 334 -22.02 -28.26 -32.47
C TYR A 334 -22.17 -26.88 -33.11
N SER A 335 -21.85 -25.81 -32.37
CA SER A 335 -21.90 -24.42 -32.85
C SER A 335 -21.21 -23.47 -31.88
N ASP A 336 -20.89 -22.27 -32.37
CA ASP A 336 -20.38 -21.18 -31.56
C ASP A 336 -21.48 -20.61 -30.66
N PHE A 337 -21.14 -20.34 -29.41
CA PHE A 337 -22.07 -19.81 -28.42
C PHE A 337 -21.38 -18.78 -27.54
N PHE A 338 -22.17 -17.90 -26.95
CA PHE A 338 -21.69 -16.96 -25.96
C PHE A 338 -21.73 -17.61 -24.58
N GLY A 339 -20.61 -17.70 -23.89
CA GLY A 339 -20.49 -18.24 -22.55
C GLY A 339 -20.03 -17.20 -21.54
N CYS A 340 -20.48 -17.32 -20.30
CA CYS A 340 -20.04 -16.43 -19.21
C CYS A 340 -18.53 -16.53 -18.98
N VAL A 341 -17.89 -15.39 -18.74
CA VAL A 341 -16.46 -15.33 -18.33
C VAL A 341 -16.18 -16.02 -17.01
N ARG A 342 -17.17 -16.15 -16.12
CA ARG A 342 -17.06 -16.81 -14.82
C ARG A 342 -17.14 -18.34 -14.87
N PHE A 343 -17.21 -18.96 -16.05
CA PHE A 343 -17.20 -20.43 -16.13
C PHE A 343 -15.89 -21.00 -15.55
N PRO A 344 -15.92 -22.01 -14.67
CA PRO A 344 -17.04 -22.90 -14.35
C PRO A 344 -17.99 -22.44 -13.23
N ALA A 345 -17.65 -21.38 -12.48
CA ALA A 345 -18.48 -20.87 -11.39
C ALA A 345 -19.85 -20.36 -11.86
N CYS A 346 -19.96 -19.93 -13.12
CA CYS A 346 -21.24 -19.60 -13.76
C CYS A 346 -21.42 -20.33 -15.09
N SER A 347 -22.57 -20.97 -15.28
CA SER A 347 -22.97 -21.68 -16.50
C SER A 347 -23.89 -20.85 -17.41
N GLY A 348 -23.78 -19.52 -17.34
CA GLY A 348 -24.54 -18.60 -18.20
C GLY A 348 -24.12 -18.74 -19.66
N LYS A 349 -25.11 -18.83 -20.56
CA LYS A 349 -24.89 -18.97 -22.01
C LYS A 349 -25.95 -18.16 -22.77
N ALA A 350 -25.61 -17.75 -23.98
CA ALA A 350 -26.56 -17.23 -24.96
C ALA A 350 -26.19 -17.74 -26.36
N SER A 351 -27.19 -17.96 -27.22
CA SER A 351 -26.95 -18.26 -28.62
C SER A 351 -26.69 -16.98 -29.42
N LYS A 352 -26.02 -17.10 -30.57
CA LYS A 352 -25.79 -15.96 -31.47
C LYS A 352 -27.09 -15.26 -31.86
N HIS A 353 -28.17 -16.01 -32.08
CA HIS A 353 -29.51 -15.49 -32.37
C HIS A 353 -30.09 -14.66 -31.21
N GLN A 354 -29.87 -15.07 -29.95
CA GLN A 354 -30.35 -14.33 -28.78
C GLN A 354 -29.63 -12.99 -28.61
N ILE A 355 -28.35 -12.92 -28.98
CA ILE A 355 -27.57 -11.68 -28.94
C ILE A 355 -28.02 -10.71 -30.05
N THR A 356 -28.13 -11.19 -31.29
CA THR A 356 -28.62 -10.35 -32.41
C THR A 356 -30.05 -9.86 -32.20
N ALA A 357 -30.92 -10.65 -31.55
CA ALA A 357 -32.27 -10.21 -31.21
C ALA A 357 -32.30 -9.08 -30.16
N ARG A 358 -31.38 -9.13 -29.18
CA ARG A 358 -31.20 -8.05 -28.18
C ARG A 358 -30.66 -6.77 -28.80
N GLU A 359 -29.68 -6.89 -29.70
CA GLU A 359 -29.13 -5.76 -30.45
C GLU A 359 -30.18 -5.11 -31.38
N ALA A 360 -31.13 -5.89 -31.90
CA ALA A 360 -32.25 -5.40 -32.70
C ALA A 360 -33.46 -4.88 -31.87
N GLY A 361 -33.37 -4.85 -30.54
CA GLY A 361 -34.45 -4.36 -29.66
C GLY A 361 -35.68 -5.28 -29.56
N LEU A 362 -35.60 -6.53 -30.02
CA LEU A 362 -36.68 -7.50 -29.90
C LEU A 362 -36.61 -8.23 -28.55
N VAL A 363 -37.53 -7.92 -27.64
CA VAL A 363 -37.74 -8.68 -26.40
C VAL A 363 -38.31 -10.06 -26.77
N VAL A 364 -37.43 -11.07 -26.89
CA VAL A 364 -37.87 -12.46 -26.98
C VAL A 364 -38.29 -12.91 -25.58
N ARG A 365 -39.60 -13.06 -25.34
CA ARG A 365 -40.13 -13.75 -24.16
C ARG A 365 -39.62 -15.20 -24.18
N LEU A 366 -38.96 -15.61 -23.10
CA LEU A 366 -38.53 -16.99 -22.88
C LEU A 366 -39.75 -17.82 -22.45
N ASP A 367 -40.36 -18.55 -23.37
CA ASP A 367 -41.29 -19.62 -23.01
C ASP A 367 -40.50 -20.81 -22.47
N GLN A 368 -40.66 -21.04 -21.16
CA GLN A 368 -40.38 -22.33 -20.54
C GLN A 368 -41.55 -23.25 -20.90
N ASN A 369 -41.32 -24.26 -21.75
CA ASN A 369 -41.94 -25.58 -21.66
C ASN A 369 -41.55 -26.43 -22.87
N ASN A 370 -40.69 -27.43 -22.65
CA ASN A 370 -40.73 -28.62 -23.49
C ASN A 370 -40.27 -29.83 -22.69
N HIS A 371 -41.21 -30.56 -22.09
CA HIS A 371 -41.12 -32.00 -21.85
C HIS A 371 -42.52 -32.55 -21.54
N SER A 372 -43.18 -33.08 -22.56
CA SER A 372 -44.30 -34.00 -22.40
C SER A 372 -44.27 -35.06 -23.50
N HIS A 373 -43.64 -36.19 -23.20
CA HIS A 373 -43.97 -37.48 -23.82
C HIS A 373 -43.79 -38.60 -22.79
N GLN A 374 -44.92 -39.06 -22.25
CA GLN A 374 -45.17 -40.43 -21.78
C GLN A 374 -46.03 -41.11 -22.86
N PRO A 375 -46.00 -42.46 -23.04
CA PRO A 375 -46.70 -43.40 -22.13
C PRO A 375 -46.11 -44.85 -22.14
N PRO A 376 -46.78 -45.93 -21.67
CA PRO A 376 -47.75 -46.10 -20.57
C PRO A 376 -47.35 -47.19 -19.53
N ASN A 377 -48.14 -47.27 -18.45
CA ASN A 377 -48.12 -48.22 -17.34
C ASN A 377 -48.34 -49.70 -17.71
N SER A 378 -47.79 -50.61 -16.90
CA SER A 378 -48.52 -51.80 -16.40
C SER A 378 -47.94 -52.30 -15.07
N ALA A 379 -48.85 -52.69 -14.17
CA ALA A 379 -48.66 -53.02 -12.76
C ALA A 379 -47.97 -54.38 -12.49
N GLY A 380 -47.38 -54.51 -11.30
CA GLY A 380 -46.89 -55.78 -10.76
C GLY A 380 -46.41 -55.64 -9.30
N GLN A 381 -47.04 -56.39 -8.42
CA GLN A 381 -46.94 -56.39 -6.95
C GLN A 381 -45.74 -57.25 -6.45
N VAL A 382 -45.45 -57.18 -5.13
CA VAL A 382 -44.82 -58.20 -4.24
C VAL A 382 -43.38 -57.96 -3.71
N VAL A 383 -43.32 -57.66 -2.40
CA VAL A 383 -42.50 -58.19 -1.27
C VAL A 383 -41.02 -58.59 -1.46
N GLY A 384 -40.15 -58.02 -0.59
CA GLY A 384 -39.11 -58.77 0.15
C GLY A 384 -37.62 -58.42 -0.09
N GLY A 385 -36.86 -58.18 1.00
CA GLY A 385 -35.45 -58.59 1.10
C GLY A 385 -34.34 -57.53 1.30
N SER A 386 -33.82 -57.48 2.54
CA SER A 386 -32.39 -57.38 2.97
C SER A 386 -31.42 -56.25 2.53
N TRP A 387 -30.95 -55.51 3.56
CA TRP A 387 -29.63 -54.92 3.91
C TRP A 387 -28.34 -55.32 3.13
N PRO A 388 -27.15 -54.65 3.30
CA PRO A 388 -26.75 -53.57 4.23
C PRO A 388 -25.90 -52.40 3.65
N ARG A 389 -25.64 -51.43 4.54
CA ARG A 389 -24.63 -50.36 4.48
C ARG A 389 -23.21 -50.86 4.11
N ARG A 390 -22.46 -50.04 3.38
CA ARG A 390 -20.98 -50.03 3.38
C ARG A 390 -20.45 -48.59 3.47
N THR A 391 -19.63 -48.36 4.48
CA THR A 391 -18.64 -47.29 4.57
C THR A 391 -17.50 -47.53 3.57
N PRO A 392 -16.78 -46.49 3.12
CA PRO A 392 -15.42 -46.65 2.63
C PRO A 392 -14.40 -46.11 3.65
N THR A 393 -13.42 -46.95 3.89
CA THR A 393 -12.22 -46.81 4.70
C THR A 393 -11.14 -45.95 4.04
N GLU A 394 -10.27 -45.40 4.88
CA GLU A 394 -9.03 -44.68 4.55
C GLU A 394 -8.06 -45.50 3.68
N ARG A 395 -7.36 -44.81 2.79
CA ARG A 395 -6.00 -45.14 2.35
C ARG A 395 -5.24 -43.85 2.05
N PHE A 396 -4.25 -43.56 2.90
CA PHE A 396 -3.14 -42.64 2.64
C PHE A 396 -2.04 -43.44 1.94
N ASP A 397 -1.54 -42.95 0.80
CA ASP A 397 -0.29 -43.43 0.19
C ASP A 397 0.76 -42.31 0.30
N GLU A 398 1.84 -42.63 1.03
CA GLU A 398 3.07 -41.86 1.16
C GLU A 398 3.96 -42.10 -0.08
N HIS A 399 4.55 -41.04 -0.65
CA HIS A 399 5.69 -41.14 -1.58
C HIS A 399 6.87 -40.29 -1.09
N SER A 400 7.77 -40.98 -0.39
CA SER A 400 9.23 -41.01 -0.48
C SER A 400 9.99 -39.78 -1.03
N ALA A 401 10.77 -39.15 -0.15
CA ALA A 401 11.95 -38.34 -0.48
C ALA A 401 13.24 -39.13 -0.13
N PRO A 402 14.36 -38.99 -0.87
CA PRO A 402 15.62 -39.60 -0.48
C PRO A 402 16.47 -38.61 0.34
N SER A 403 16.93 -39.11 1.48
CA SER A 403 17.92 -38.53 2.39
C SER A 403 19.35 -38.83 1.91
N GLY A 404 20.25 -37.88 2.15
CA GLY A 404 21.69 -38.04 1.95
C GLY A 404 22.45 -37.15 2.93
N VAL A 405 22.74 -37.67 4.12
CA VAL A 405 23.53 -37.02 5.18
C VAL A 405 25.00 -37.41 5.00
N ARG A 406 25.90 -36.43 5.05
CA ARG A 406 27.30 -36.62 5.45
C ARG A 406 27.61 -35.68 6.61
N THR A 407 28.03 -36.29 7.72
CA THR A 407 28.47 -35.66 8.96
C THR A 407 29.95 -35.27 8.88
N ASN A 408 30.32 -34.12 9.45
CA ASN A 408 31.56 -34.01 10.23
C ASN A 408 31.45 -32.88 11.28
N PRO A 409 31.98 -33.04 12.50
CA PRO A 409 31.76 -32.13 13.63
C PRO A 409 32.91 -31.15 13.82
N ALA A 410 32.60 -29.92 14.27
CA ALA A 410 33.56 -29.07 14.96
C ALA A 410 32.81 -28.17 15.95
N ILE A 411 33.07 -28.44 17.23
CA ILE A 411 32.56 -27.76 18.41
C ILE A 411 33.26 -26.39 18.53
N GLY A 412 32.49 -25.32 18.69
CA GLY A 412 32.95 -23.98 19.05
C GLY A 412 31.96 -23.33 20.02
N GLN A 413 32.47 -22.92 21.17
CA GLN A 413 31.74 -22.44 22.37
C GLN A 413 30.80 -21.23 22.12
N PRO A 414 29.78 -21.02 22.98
CA PRO A 414 28.86 -19.91 22.83
C PRO A 414 29.51 -18.58 23.22
N GLY A 415 29.72 -17.70 22.23
CA GLY A 415 30.07 -16.30 22.48
C GLY A 415 28.88 -15.55 23.10
N GLN A 416 29.13 -14.88 24.22
CA GLN A 416 28.19 -13.94 24.84
C GLN A 416 27.72 -12.90 23.81
N LEU A 417 26.41 -12.88 23.55
CA LEU A 417 25.73 -11.75 22.90
C LEU A 417 25.64 -10.61 23.91
N GLU A 418 26.67 -9.76 23.92
CA GLU A 418 26.66 -8.50 24.65
C GLU A 418 25.75 -7.50 23.91
N VAL A 419 24.49 -7.39 24.34
CA VAL A 419 23.59 -6.33 23.89
C VAL A 419 24.07 -5.01 24.49
N LYS A 420 24.96 -4.31 23.79
CA LYS A 420 25.36 -2.95 24.16
C LYS A 420 24.18 -2.00 23.92
N ARG A 421 23.47 -1.63 24.99
CA ARG A 421 22.60 -0.45 25.03
C ARG A 421 23.46 0.77 24.73
N GLN A 422 23.34 1.34 23.53
CA GLN A 422 24.06 2.55 23.18
C GLN A 422 23.22 3.77 23.58
N THR A 423 23.28 4.13 24.86
CA THR A 423 22.99 5.51 25.30
C THR A 423 24.29 6.28 25.10
N THR A 424 24.37 7.11 24.08
CA THR A 424 25.58 7.92 23.84
C THR A 424 25.66 8.98 24.93
N LEU A 425 26.50 8.73 25.94
CA LEU A 425 26.82 9.69 27.00
C LEU A 425 27.53 10.90 26.37
N GLY A 426 26.85 12.04 26.34
CA GLY A 426 27.43 13.33 25.96
C GLY A 426 28.44 13.81 27.01
N LYS A 427 29.45 14.56 26.55
CA LYS A 427 30.49 15.16 27.41
C LYS A 427 29.86 16.01 28.52
N SER A 428 30.38 15.86 29.76
CA SER A 428 30.04 16.72 30.88
C SER A 428 30.84 18.03 30.82
N GLU A 429 30.15 19.16 30.68
CA GLU A 429 30.69 20.48 31.03
C GLU A 429 29.88 21.04 32.21
N GLY A 430 30.47 21.04 33.41
CA GLY A 430 29.82 21.45 34.66
C GLY A 430 28.84 20.43 35.26
N ASN A 431 28.00 20.86 36.22
CA ASN A 431 26.95 20.04 36.88
C ASN A 431 25.78 19.66 35.95
N SER A 432 25.94 19.72 34.63
CA SER A 432 24.88 19.48 33.67
C SER A 432 25.19 18.24 32.84
N VAL A 433 24.24 17.30 32.78
CA VAL A 433 24.33 16.11 31.92
C VAL A 433 23.42 16.33 30.72
N VAL A 434 24.02 16.38 29.53
CA VAL A 434 23.30 16.55 28.27
C VAL A 434 23.08 15.19 27.64
N PHE A 435 21.81 14.82 27.44
CA PHE A 435 21.41 13.66 26.64
C PHE A 435 20.93 14.14 25.28
N ILE A 436 21.64 13.77 24.22
CA ILE A 436 21.16 14.02 22.86
C ILE A 436 20.49 12.72 22.39
N PHE A 437 19.16 12.74 22.24
CA PHE A 437 18.43 11.63 21.62
C PHE A 437 18.48 11.80 20.09
N GLN A 438 19.68 11.71 19.52
CA GLN A 438 19.86 11.71 18.08
C GLN A 438 19.94 10.26 17.60
N GLU A 439 18.85 9.77 17.01
CA GLU A 439 18.83 8.46 16.37
C GLU A 439 19.63 8.53 15.05
N GLY A 440 20.85 8.02 15.08
CA GLY A 440 21.71 7.86 13.91
C GLY A 440 21.71 6.41 13.43
N THR A 441 21.75 6.22 12.11
CA THR A 441 22.08 4.92 11.50
C THR A 441 23.53 4.56 11.82
N VAL A 442 23.75 3.45 12.52
CA VAL A 442 25.06 2.80 12.55
C VAL A 442 25.20 2.04 11.24
N GLU A 443 25.83 2.65 10.24
CA GLU A 443 26.35 1.89 9.10
C GLU A 443 27.50 1.01 9.63
N ARG A 444 27.41 -0.30 9.41
CA ARG A 444 28.49 -1.26 9.64
C ARG A 444 29.51 -1.22 8.52
#